data_AF-A0A5S9M2B5-F1
#
_entry.id   AF-A0A5S9M2B5-F1
#
_cell.length_a   1.000
_cell.length_b   1.000
_cell.length_c   1.000
_cell.angle_alpha   90.00
_cell.angle_beta   90.00
_cell.angle_gamma   90.00
#
_symmetry.space_group_name_H-M   'P 1'
#
loop_
_entity.id
_entity.type
_entity.pdbx_description
1 polymer ?
#
loop_
_entity_poly.entity_id
_entity_poly.type
_entity_poly.pdbx_seq_one_letter_code
_entity_poly.pdbx_strand_id
1 'polypeptide(L)'
;MNPSSGDLLALVSTPSYDVNLMTNGITPKQYQAYSENPDLPFQARYASRYAPGSTFKTITAAIGLETGVTKPDKVRTIHGLKWQKDQSWGNYRITRVHDKEKSKYGRCPCVLRQYLFFDRKGSTRNRQRHLREKKKK
;
A
#
# COMPACT_ATOMS: atom_id res chain seq x y z
N MET A 1 4.90 -12.22 12.29
CA MET A 1 4.28 -13.41 11.66
C MET A 1 5.39 -14.33 11.23
N ASN A 2 5.29 -15.63 11.50
CA ASN A 2 6.17 -16.61 10.89
C ASN A 2 5.71 -16.85 9.44
N PRO A 3 6.53 -16.52 8.41
CA PRO A 3 6.10 -16.67 7.02
C PRO A 3 5.97 -18.12 6.56
N SER A 4 6.63 -19.07 7.24
CA SER A 4 6.59 -20.49 6.88
C SER A 4 5.38 -21.21 7.47
N SER A 5 5.03 -20.93 8.74
CA SER A 5 3.89 -21.58 9.42
C SER A 5 2.60 -20.74 9.39
N GLY A 6 2.70 -19.43 9.23
CA GLY A 6 1.57 -18.50 9.33
C GLY A 6 1.31 -17.96 10.74
N ASP A 7 2.10 -18.35 11.74
CA ASP A 7 1.84 -17.99 13.14
C ASP A 7 1.91 -16.48 13.37
N LEU A 8 0.91 -15.95 14.09
CA LEU A 8 0.83 -14.54 14.49
C LEU A 8 1.64 -14.31 15.76
N LEU A 9 2.84 -13.73 15.62
CA LEU A 9 3.73 -13.45 16.75
C LEU A 9 3.33 -12.23 17.58
N ALA A 10 2.67 -11.24 16.96
CA ALA A 10 2.24 -10.01 17.62
C ALA A 10 1.10 -9.35 16.84
N LEU A 11 0.13 -8.81 17.57
CA LEU A 11 -0.94 -7.95 17.06
C LEU A 11 -0.97 -6.70 17.92
N VAL A 12 -0.70 -5.55 17.29
CA VAL A 12 -0.56 -4.27 18.00
C VAL A 12 -1.50 -3.26 17.36
N SER A 13 -2.21 -2.49 18.17
CA SER A 13 -3.04 -1.36 17.74
C SER A 13 -2.69 -0.13 18.58
N THR A 14 -2.40 0.98 17.92
CA THR A 14 -2.05 2.25 18.57
C THR A 14 -2.83 3.42 17.97
N PRO A 15 -3.32 4.36 18.80
CA PRO A 15 -3.31 4.32 20.26
C PRO A 15 -4.23 3.22 20.83
N SER A 16 -4.00 2.87 22.10
CA SER A 16 -4.78 1.87 22.84
C SER A 16 -5.34 2.51 24.12
N TYR A 17 -6.09 1.74 24.90
CA TYR A 17 -6.69 2.15 26.16
C TYR A 17 -6.18 1.26 27.30
N ASP A 18 -6.28 1.73 28.55
CA ASP A 18 -5.90 0.93 29.71
C ASP A 18 -7.00 -0.07 30.07
N VAL A 19 -6.70 -1.36 29.95
CA VAL A 19 -7.63 -2.46 30.26
C VAL A 19 -7.91 -2.53 31.76
N ASN A 20 -6.95 -2.19 32.62
CA ASN A 20 -7.14 -2.26 34.06
C ASN A 20 -8.19 -1.24 34.54
N LEU A 21 -8.23 -0.06 33.93
CA LEU A 21 -9.28 0.94 34.22
C LEU A 21 -10.66 0.43 33.82
N MET A 22 -10.76 -0.30 32.71
CA MET A 22 -12.03 -0.90 32.26
C MET A 22 -12.51 -2.01 33.21
N THR A 23 -11.60 -2.84 33.71
CA THR A 23 -11.94 -3.95 34.60
C THR A 23 -12.24 -3.50 36.03
N ASN A 24 -11.51 -2.51 36.56
CA ASN A 24 -11.63 -2.08 37.95
C ASN A 24 -12.71 -1.02 38.20
N GLY A 25 -13.45 -0.61 37.16
CA GLY A 25 -14.50 0.41 37.24
C GLY A 25 -14.00 1.77 36.77
N ILE A 26 -14.21 2.05 35.47
CA ILE A 26 -13.87 3.33 34.85
C ILE A 26 -14.93 4.39 35.18
N THR A 27 -14.49 5.62 35.45
CA THR A 27 -15.45 6.73 35.61
C THR A 27 -16.05 7.14 34.25
N PRO A 28 -17.31 7.63 34.20
CA PRO A 28 -17.94 8.06 32.95
C PRO A 28 -17.10 9.09 32.18
N LYS A 29 -16.45 10.02 32.89
CA LYS A 29 -15.59 11.05 32.29
C LYS A 29 -14.36 10.45 31.59
N GLN A 30 -13.72 9.45 32.20
CA GLN A 30 -12.56 8.77 31.61
C GLN A 30 -12.98 7.91 30.40
N TYR A 31 -14.12 7.23 30.50
CA TYR A 31 -14.66 6.47 29.37
C TYR A 31 -14.98 7.39 28.19
N GLN A 32 -15.63 8.54 28.45
CA GLN A 32 -15.95 9.54 27.44
C GLN A 32 -14.67 10.08 26.79
N ALA A 33 -13.61 10.32 27.56
CA ALA A 33 -12.32 10.76 27.02
C ALA A 33 -11.71 9.77 26.02
N TYR A 34 -11.90 8.46 26.20
CA TYR A 34 -11.48 7.45 25.21
C TYR A 34 -12.45 7.34 24.02
N SER A 35 -13.76 7.44 24.28
CA SER A 35 -14.79 7.30 23.24
C SER A 35 -14.84 8.47 22.27
N GLU A 36 -14.59 9.69 22.75
CA GLU A 36 -14.60 10.92 21.95
C GLU A 36 -13.22 11.26 21.40
N ASN A 37 -12.20 10.43 21.68
CA ASN A 37 -10.86 10.65 21.16
C ASN A 37 -10.85 10.46 19.62
N PRO A 38 -10.42 11.46 18.83
CA PRO A 38 -10.35 11.36 17.37
C PRO A 38 -9.39 10.26 16.88
N ASP A 39 -8.43 9.85 17.72
CA ASP A 39 -7.51 8.75 17.41
C ASP A 39 -8.09 7.37 17.72
N LEU A 40 -9.37 7.25 18.08
CA LEU A 40 -10.11 5.99 18.16
C LEU A 40 -9.33 4.84 18.86
N PRO A 41 -9.02 4.98 20.17
CA PRO A 41 -8.19 4.02 20.89
C PRO A 41 -8.84 2.63 21.05
N PHE A 42 -10.18 2.55 20.97
CA PHE A 42 -10.91 1.28 21.01
C PHE A 42 -10.83 0.49 19.70
N GLN A 43 -10.33 1.09 18.62
CA GLN A 43 -10.30 0.42 17.32
C GLN A 43 -9.15 -0.59 17.25
N ALA A 44 -9.49 -1.84 16.94
CA ALA A 44 -8.54 -2.87 16.53
C ALA A 44 -8.09 -2.62 15.08
N ARG A 45 -7.04 -1.79 14.91
CA ARG A 45 -6.52 -1.39 13.60
C ARG A 45 -5.99 -2.56 12.78
N TYR A 46 -5.35 -3.55 13.43
CA TYR A 46 -4.83 -4.73 12.75
C TYR A 46 -5.92 -5.59 12.07
N ALA A 47 -7.16 -5.53 12.55
CA ALA A 47 -8.31 -6.23 11.97
C ALA A 47 -9.09 -5.36 10.96
N SER A 48 -8.81 -4.06 10.93
CA SER A 48 -9.50 -3.10 10.06
C SER A 48 -8.90 -3.08 8.65
N ARG A 49 -9.73 -2.78 7.63
CA ARG A 49 -9.31 -2.72 6.23
C ARG A 49 -8.80 -1.32 5.89
N TYR A 50 -7.55 -1.22 5.45
CA TYR A 50 -6.96 0.02 4.96
C TYR A 50 -6.42 -0.13 3.54
N ALA A 51 -6.25 1.00 2.85
CA ALA A 51 -5.49 1.01 1.62
C ALA A 51 -4.03 0.62 1.92
N PRO A 52 -3.48 -0.44 1.30
CA PRO A 52 -2.14 -0.96 1.61
C PRO A 52 -0.99 0.01 1.24
N GLY A 53 -1.28 1.10 0.54
CA GLY A 53 -0.31 2.14 0.21
C GLY A 53 0.90 1.58 -0.57
N SER A 54 2.12 1.94 -0.14
CA SER A 54 3.34 1.54 -0.85
C SER A 54 3.68 0.05 -0.74
N THR A 55 3.18 -0.68 0.25
CA THR A 55 3.48 -2.12 0.37
C THR A 55 2.85 -2.92 -0.76
N PHE A 56 1.72 -2.47 -1.32
CA PHE A 56 1.05 -3.13 -2.46
C PHE A 56 1.88 -3.15 -3.75
N LYS A 57 2.92 -2.32 -3.82
CA LYS A 57 3.79 -2.28 -5.00
C LYS A 57 4.49 -3.63 -5.20
N THR A 58 4.92 -4.31 -4.14
CA THR A 58 5.62 -5.61 -4.23
C THR A 58 4.78 -6.63 -4.98
N ILE A 59 3.50 -6.73 -4.63
CA ILE A 59 2.50 -7.60 -5.28
C ILE A 59 2.38 -7.22 -6.76
N THR A 60 2.27 -5.93 -7.06
CA THR A 60 2.14 -5.46 -8.45
C THR A 60 3.38 -5.75 -9.28
N ALA A 61 4.59 -5.64 -8.71
CA ALA A 61 5.82 -5.98 -9.41
C ALA A 61 5.95 -7.49 -9.66
N ALA A 62 5.57 -8.32 -8.68
CA ALA A 62 5.55 -9.78 -8.84
C ALA A 62 4.64 -10.19 -10.01
N ILE A 63 3.40 -9.69 -10.05
CA ILE A 63 2.47 -9.92 -11.16
C ILE A 63 3.07 -9.42 -12.48
N GLY A 64 3.70 -8.25 -12.48
CA GLY A 64 4.33 -7.68 -13.69
C GLY A 64 5.48 -8.52 -14.24
N LEU A 65 6.24 -9.18 -13.36
CA LEU A 65 7.31 -10.11 -13.72
C LEU A 65 6.75 -11.43 -14.23
N GLU A 66 5.78 -12.01 -13.51
CA GLU A 66 5.13 -13.28 -13.88
C GLU A 66 4.39 -13.19 -15.23
N THR A 67 3.70 -12.08 -15.47
CA THR A 67 2.99 -11.83 -16.74
C THR A 67 3.89 -11.34 -17.87
N GLY A 68 5.20 -11.16 -17.63
CA GLY A 68 6.17 -10.68 -18.62
C GLY A 68 5.96 -9.22 -19.06
N VAL A 69 5.11 -8.46 -18.36
CA VAL A 69 4.86 -7.03 -18.65
C VAL A 69 6.12 -6.20 -18.37
N THR A 70 6.94 -6.63 -17.41
CA THR A 70 8.27 -6.09 -17.11
C THR A 70 9.30 -7.17 -16.93
N LYS A 71 10.57 -6.75 -17.05
CA LYS A 71 11.74 -7.56 -16.75
C LYS A 71 12.64 -6.79 -15.78
N PRO A 72 13.48 -7.48 -14.98
CA PRO A 72 14.35 -6.82 -14.00
C PRO A 72 15.31 -5.77 -14.59
N ASP A 73 15.74 -5.97 -15.83
CA ASP A 73 16.65 -5.12 -16.62
C ASP A 73 15.95 -3.96 -17.33
N LYS A 74 14.61 -3.95 -17.37
CA LYS A 74 13.84 -2.96 -18.11
C LYS A 74 13.79 -1.61 -17.39
N VAL A 75 14.62 -0.66 -17.85
CA VAL A 75 14.63 0.71 -17.32
C VAL A 75 13.52 1.56 -17.92
N ARG A 76 12.86 2.38 -17.09
CA ARG A 76 11.90 3.39 -17.54
C ARG A 76 12.35 4.79 -17.14
N THR A 77 12.44 5.68 -18.12
CA THR A 77 12.75 7.09 -17.89
C THR A 77 11.46 7.85 -17.57
N ILE A 78 11.48 8.59 -16.46
CA ILE A 78 10.39 9.48 -16.02
C ILE A 78 11.05 10.81 -15.68
N HIS A 79 10.57 11.88 -16.30
CA HIS A 79 11.04 13.24 -16.06
C HIS A 79 10.16 13.92 -15.02
N GLY A 80 10.77 14.63 -14.07
CA GLY A 80 10.04 15.42 -13.07
C GLY A 80 9.29 14.59 -12.01
N LEU A 81 8.45 15.26 -11.23
CA LEU A 81 7.69 14.65 -10.13
C LEU A 81 6.27 14.21 -10.52
N LYS A 82 5.78 14.62 -11.70
CA LYS A 82 4.41 14.41 -12.16
C LYS A 82 4.44 13.68 -13.50
N TRP A 83 3.54 12.72 -13.68
CA TRP A 83 3.40 12.00 -14.94
C TRP A 83 1.93 11.76 -15.28
N GLN A 84 1.63 11.83 -16.58
CA GLN A 84 0.34 11.50 -17.18
C GLN A 84 0.58 10.71 -18.46
N LYS A 85 -0.36 9.82 -18.81
CA LYS A 85 -0.26 9.02 -20.03
C LYS A 85 -0.50 9.86 -21.28
N ASP A 86 -1.64 10.55 -21.30
CA ASP A 86 -2.12 11.38 -22.40
C ASP A 86 -3.16 12.40 -21.86
N GLN A 87 -3.71 13.25 -22.74
CA GLN A 87 -4.66 14.30 -22.35
C GLN A 87 -6.03 13.76 -21.90
N SER A 88 -6.36 12.48 -22.15
CA SER A 88 -7.66 11.90 -21.76
C SER A 88 -7.87 11.85 -20.24
N TRP A 89 -6.81 12.02 -19.46
CA TRP A 89 -6.85 12.08 -17.99
C TRP A 89 -7.24 13.45 -17.44
N GLY A 90 -7.39 14.45 -18.31
CA GLY A 90 -7.66 15.82 -17.92
C GLY A 90 -6.55 16.35 -16.99
N ASN A 91 -6.96 16.78 -15.80
CA ASN A 91 -6.05 17.38 -14.82
C ASN A 91 -5.36 16.37 -13.89
N TYR A 92 -5.71 15.08 -13.96
CA TYR A 92 -5.18 14.05 -13.07
C TYR A 92 -3.74 13.66 -13.44
N ARG A 93 -2.86 13.62 -12.44
CA ARG A 93 -1.44 13.26 -12.61
C ARG A 93 -0.98 12.36 -11.47
N ILE A 94 -0.19 11.34 -11.82
CA ILE A 94 0.49 10.50 -10.86
C ILE A 94 1.72 11.25 -10.35
N THR A 95 1.86 11.34 -9.04
CA THR A 95 2.96 12.05 -8.38
C THR A 95 3.98 11.07 -7.78
N ARG A 96 5.23 11.51 -7.70
CA ARG A 96 6.29 10.87 -6.92
C ARG A 96 6.97 11.90 -6.02
N VAL A 97 7.57 11.42 -4.93
CA VAL A 97 8.22 12.31 -3.94
C VAL A 97 9.61 12.75 -4.37
N HIS A 98 10.35 11.93 -5.13
CA HIS A 98 11.72 12.25 -5.53
C HIS A 98 11.91 12.17 -7.03
N ASP A 99 12.65 13.14 -7.54
CA ASP A 99 13.14 13.11 -8.90
C ASP A 99 14.41 12.25 -8.96
N LYS A 100 14.39 11.25 -9.83
CA LYS A 100 15.57 10.48 -10.18
C LYS A 100 15.61 10.47 -11.69
N GLU A 101 16.30 11.45 -12.25
CA GLU A 101 16.64 11.48 -13.67
C GLU A 101 17.66 10.36 -13.93
N LYS A 102 17.20 9.28 -14.57
CA LYS A 102 17.99 8.11 -14.99
C LYS A 102 18.59 7.30 -13.82
N SER A 103 17.90 6.25 -13.37
CA SER A 103 18.58 5.19 -12.60
C SER A 103 19.40 4.32 -13.55
N LYS A 104 20.68 4.67 -13.74
CA LYS A 104 21.68 3.95 -14.54
C LYS A 104 22.51 2.98 -13.68
N TYR A 105 21.91 2.33 -12.68
CA TYR A 105 22.61 1.43 -11.76
C TYR A 105 22.11 -0.01 -11.89
N GLY A 106 22.94 -0.87 -12.48
CA GLY A 106 22.76 -2.32 -12.65
C GLY A 106 22.84 -3.15 -11.35
N ARG A 107 22.41 -2.59 -10.23
CA ARG A 107 22.17 -3.30 -8.96
C ARG A 107 21.50 -2.33 -7.98
N CYS A 108 20.21 -2.11 -8.17
CA CYS A 108 19.34 -1.61 -7.11
C CYS A 108 18.09 -2.50 -7.10
N PRO A 109 17.92 -3.40 -6.11
CA PRO A 109 16.68 -4.17 -5.96
C PRO A 109 15.50 -3.29 -5.47
N CYS A 110 15.57 -1.97 -5.67
CA CYS A 110 14.51 -1.02 -5.36
C CYS A 110 13.57 -0.86 -6.57
N VAL A 111 13.12 -1.97 -7.16
CA VAL A 111 12.19 -2.02 -8.33
C VAL A 111 10.80 -1.45 -8.00
N LEU A 112 10.60 -0.90 -6.80
CA LEU A 112 9.26 -0.64 -6.27
C LEU A 112 8.96 0.82 -5.94
N ARG A 113 9.82 1.77 -6.27
CA ARG A 113 9.55 3.17 -5.88
C ARG A 113 8.75 4.00 -6.89
N GLN A 114 8.19 3.41 -7.93
CA GLN A 114 7.49 4.20 -8.96
C GLN A 114 6.08 3.66 -9.22
N TYR A 115 5.07 4.47 -8.86
CA TYR A 115 3.64 4.27 -9.13
C TYR A 115 3.28 4.16 -10.62
N LEU A 116 4.25 4.33 -11.53
CA LEU A 116 4.03 4.46 -12.96
C LEU A 116 3.83 3.13 -13.71
N PHE A 117 4.01 2.00 -13.05
CA PHE A 117 3.91 0.71 -13.73
C PHE A 117 2.48 0.40 -14.18
N PHE A 118 1.48 0.84 -13.42
CA PHE A 118 0.10 0.40 -13.63
C PHE A 118 -0.52 0.98 -14.90
N ASP A 119 -0.16 2.19 -15.33
CA ASP A 119 -1.00 2.87 -16.33
C ASP A 119 -0.54 2.79 -17.78
N ARG A 120 0.76 2.66 -18.03
CA ARG A 120 1.26 2.65 -19.41
C ARG A 120 0.89 1.37 -20.19
N LYS A 121 0.52 0.28 -19.50
CA LYS A 121 0.01 -0.97 -20.09
C LYS A 121 -1.31 -1.48 -19.46
N GLY A 122 -1.82 -0.81 -18.41
CA GLY A 122 -3.02 -1.22 -17.67
C GLY A 122 -4.35 -0.97 -18.37
N SER A 123 -4.38 -0.08 -19.37
CA SER A 123 -5.61 0.57 -19.84
C SER A 123 -6.63 -0.35 -20.54
N THR A 124 -6.27 -1.57 -20.95
CA THR A 124 -7.26 -2.49 -21.58
C THR A 124 -7.10 -3.95 -21.16
N ARG A 125 -5.88 -4.49 -21.14
CA ARG A 125 -5.66 -5.95 -20.94
C ARG A 125 -5.53 -6.38 -19.47
N ASN A 126 -5.01 -5.51 -18.60
CA ASN A 126 -4.70 -5.85 -17.21
C ASN A 126 -5.87 -5.68 -16.24
N ARG A 127 -6.84 -4.81 -16.54
CA ARG A 127 -8.01 -4.57 -15.67
C ARG A 127 -8.84 -5.84 -15.49
N GLN A 128 -9.11 -6.57 -16.57
CA GLN A 128 -9.88 -7.82 -16.50
C GLN A 128 -9.09 -8.99 -15.89
N ARG A 129 -7.77 -9.07 -16.11
CA ARG A 129 -6.94 -10.16 -15.57
C ARG A 129 -6.67 -9.99 -14.07
N HIS A 130 -6.38 -8.76 -13.63
CA HIS A 130 -6.23 -8.39 -12.21
C HIS A 130 -7.51 -8.66 -11.40
N LEU A 131 -8.68 -8.36 -11.99
CA LEU A 131 -9.97 -8.67 -11.36
C LEU A 131 -10.27 -10.17 -11.32
N ARG A 132 -9.83 -10.95 -12.32
CA ARG A 132 -10.00 -12.42 -12.31
C ARG A 132 -9.10 -13.10 -11.28
N GLU A 133 -7.86 -12.66 -11.11
CA GLU A 133 -6.96 -13.22 -10.10
C GLU A 133 -7.37 -12.86 -8.68
N LYS A 134 -7.90 -11.65 -8.47
CA LYS A 134 -8.50 -11.28 -7.18
C LYS A 134 -9.79 -12.04 -6.84
N LYS A 135 -10.50 -12.57 -7.83
CA LYS A 135 -11.75 -13.35 -7.66
C LYS A 135 -11.54 -14.86 -7.54
N LYS A 136 -10.31 -15.37 -7.67
CA LYS A 136 -9.97 -16.80 -7.55
C LYS A 136 -9.65 -17.24 -6.11
N LYS A 137 -9.97 -16.42 -5.11
CA LYS A 137 -9.89 -16.75 -3.68
C LYS A 137 -11.20 -16.42 -3.01
#